data_AF-A0A2R6HWE0-F1
#
_entry.id   AF-A0A2R6HWE0-F1
#
_cell.length_a   1.000
_cell.length_b   1.000
_cell.length_c   1.000
_cell.angle_alpha   90.00
_cell.angle_beta   90.00
_cell.angle_gamma   90.00
#
_symmetry.space_group_name_H-M   'P 1'
#
loop_
_entity.id
_entity.type
_entity.pdbx_description
1 polymer ?
#
loop_
_entity_poly.entity_id
_entity_poly.type
_entity_poly.pdbx_seq_one_letter_code
_entity_poly.pdbx_strand_id
1 'polypeptide(L)'
;MATESTEGGKLSVTLPPPLEEWVEERAESVGVNREELVVQVLGAYRATADLEDGAAPPADAADVEERVRAELKDRLDRQDRDIETTQRRIDDLEENLEEDLEALRNRVLQLRDALRNRAMEDHTHEDVTRLTDHVDDLASDLGDLSMSVTELEDDFADVETELDTLARVAVRLQRQDDKDGTEPNRELDRLRQAANRKGVTEASCPDCEQSVSIPLLTEPACPHCGAEVRDVTTTGVVLTQGKLTRPDSDKEDPDEEDPDE
;
A
#
# COMPACT_ATOMS: atom_id res chain seq x y z
N MET A 1 -18.10 -104.60 -19.18
CA MET A 1 -19.45 -104.98 -19.66
C MET A 1 -20.14 -103.69 -20.06
N ALA A 2 -20.48 -103.58 -21.33
CA ALA A 2 -20.87 -102.36 -22.02
C ALA A 2 -22.25 -101.86 -21.57
N THR A 3 -22.39 -100.55 -21.35
CA THR A 3 -23.69 -99.88 -21.42
C THR A 3 -24.02 -99.75 -22.90
N GLU A 4 -24.91 -100.62 -23.39
CA GLU A 4 -25.47 -100.52 -24.73
C GLU A 4 -26.13 -99.14 -24.90
N SER A 5 -25.56 -98.33 -25.79
CA SER A 5 -26.25 -97.17 -26.34
C SER A 5 -27.46 -97.69 -27.10
N THR A 6 -28.65 -97.47 -26.58
CA THR A 6 -29.88 -97.67 -27.34
C THR A 6 -29.84 -96.70 -28.52
N GLU A 7 -29.63 -97.27 -29.71
CA GLU A 7 -29.61 -96.58 -30.99
C GLU A 7 -30.99 -95.92 -31.20
N GLY A 8 -31.09 -94.62 -30.93
CA GLY A 8 -32.32 -93.85 -31.07
C GLY A 8 -32.75 -93.83 -32.54
N GLY A 9 -33.82 -94.56 -32.85
CA GLY A 9 -34.40 -94.57 -34.20
C GLY A 9 -34.81 -93.17 -34.61
N LYS A 10 -34.18 -92.64 -35.68
CA LYS A 10 -34.57 -91.36 -36.27
C LYS A 10 -35.92 -91.53 -36.97
N LEU A 11 -36.96 -90.96 -36.38
CA LEU A 11 -38.28 -90.87 -36.99
C LEU A 11 -38.40 -89.54 -37.73
N SER A 12 -38.60 -89.58 -39.05
CA SER A 12 -38.92 -88.40 -39.83
C SER A 12 -40.45 -88.26 -39.93
N VAL A 13 -40.99 -87.20 -39.36
CA VAL A 13 -42.41 -86.82 -39.49
C VAL A 13 -42.49 -85.58 -40.36
N THR A 14 -43.34 -85.62 -41.40
CA THR A 14 -43.63 -84.44 -42.22
C THR A 14 -44.73 -83.63 -41.56
N LEU A 15 -44.42 -82.40 -41.17
CA LEU A 15 -45.39 -81.45 -40.64
C LEU A 15 -46.02 -80.64 -41.78
N PRO A 16 -47.31 -80.24 -41.65
CA PRO A 16 -47.88 -79.22 -42.51
C PRO A 16 -47.05 -77.93 -42.47
N PRO A 17 -46.86 -77.20 -43.60
CA PRO A 17 -46.02 -76.01 -43.66
C PRO A 17 -46.30 -74.95 -42.57
N PRO A 18 -47.56 -74.66 -42.19
CA PRO A 18 -47.84 -73.69 -41.13
C PRO A 18 -47.34 -74.11 -39.74
N LEU A 19 -47.27 -75.42 -39.47
CA LEU A 19 -46.79 -75.95 -38.20
C LEU A 19 -45.27 -76.01 -38.16
N GLU A 20 -44.63 -76.27 -39.30
CA GLU A 20 -43.17 -76.22 -39.42
C GLU A 20 -42.63 -74.82 -39.14
N GLU A 21 -43.22 -73.81 -39.78
CA GLU A 21 -42.87 -72.40 -39.57
C GLU A 21 -43.07 -71.97 -38.11
N TRP A 22 -44.20 -72.35 -37.51
CA TRP A 22 -44.49 -72.04 -36.11
C TRP A 22 -43.48 -72.68 -35.14
N VAL A 23 -43.09 -73.94 -35.35
CA VAL A 23 -42.10 -74.60 -34.50
C VAL A 23 -40.74 -73.92 -34.60
N GLU A 24 -40.32 -73.52 -35.80
CA GLU A 24 -39.05 -72.83 -36.01
C GLU A 24 -39.03 -71.46 -35.34
N GLU A 25 -40.06 -70.64 -35.53
CA GLU A 25 -40.20 -69.33 -34.87
C GLU A 25 -40.19 -69.48 -33.34
N ARG A 26 -40.93 -70.46 -32.83
CA ARG A 26 -41.02 -70.67 -31.39
C ARG A 26 -39.70 -71.17 -30.81
N ALA A 27 -38.95 -72.00 -31.55
CA ALA A 27 -37.65 -72.52 -31.11
C ALA A 27 -36.63 -71.38 -30.99
N GLU A 28 -36.61 -70.47 -31.97
CA GLU A 28 -35.78 -69.27 -31.93
C GLU A 28 -36.16 -68.35 -30.75
N SER A 29 -37.45 -68.14 -30.50
CA SER A 29 -37.92 -67.28 -29.39
C SER A 29 -37.55 -67.80 -27.99
N VAL A 30 -37.43 -69.12 -27.83
CA VAL A 30 -37.09 -69.79 -26.55
C VAL A 30 -35.59 -70.10 -26.46
N GLY A 31 -34.85 -70.01 -27.57
CA GLY A 31 -33.40 -70.22 -27.64
C GLY A 31 -32.99 -71.70 -27.66
N VAL A 32 -33.84 -72.58 -28.19
CA VAL A 32 -33.58 -74.03 -28.30
C VAL A 32 -33.63 -74.47 -29.77
N ASN A 33 -33.09 -75.65 -30.11
CA ASN A 33 -33.20 -76.18 -31.47
C ASN A 33 -34.59 -76.80 -31.72
N ARG A 34 -34.94 -76.98 -32.99
CA ARG A 34 -36.26 -77.46 -33.43
C ARG A 34 -36.61 -78.81 -32.81
N GLU A 35 -35.66 -79.75 -32.81
CA GLU A 35 -35.86 -81.09 -32.25
C GLU A 35 -36.11 -81.05 -30.75
N GLU A 36 -35.37 -80.23 -30.01
CA GLU A 36 -35.49 -80.06 -28.56
C GLU A 36 -36.81 -79.40 -28.16
N LEU A 37 -37.25 -78.40 -28.93
CA LEU A 37 -38.59 -77.82 -28.74
C LEU A 37 -39.68 -78.85 -28.98
N VAL A 38 -39.60 -79.65 -30.06
CA VAL A 38 -40.59 -80.68 -30.37
C VAL A 38 -40.62 -81.76 -29.27
N VAL A 39 -39.46 -82.19 -28.77
CA VAL A 39 -39.37 -83.14 -27.65
C VAL A 39 -39.97 -82.53 -26.37
N GLN A 40 -39.71 -81.26 -26.09
CA GLN A 40 -40.27 -80.57 -24.93
C GLN A 40 -41.79 -80.42 -25.04
N VAL A 41 -42.31 -80.06 -26.22
CA VAL A 41 -43.76 -79.92 -26.47
C VAL A 41 -44.45 -81.27 -26.44
N LEU A 42 -43.88 -82.32 -27.03
CA LEU A 42 -44.42 -83.68 -26.94
C LEU A 42 -44.32 -84.22 -25.51
N GLY A 43 -43.27 -83.89 -24.77
CA GLY A 43 -43.12 -84.21 -23.35
C GLY A 43 -44.17 -83.51 -22.50
N ALA A 44 -44.43 -82.23 -22.75
CA ALA A 44 -45.49 -81.48 -22.09
C ALA A 44 -46.88 -82.01 -22.47
N TYR A 45 -47.15 -82.27 -23.75
CA TYR A 45 -48.41 -82.84 -24.23
C TYR A 45 -48.64 -84.24 -23.66
N ARG A 46 -47.61 -85.09 -23.63
CA ARG A 46 -47.67 -86.40 -22.98
C ARG A 46 -47.93 -86.27 -21.48
N ALA A 47 -47.23 -85.38 -20.78
CA ALA A 47 -47.49 -85.14 -19.36
C ALA A 47 -48.94 -84.67 -19.13
N THR A 48 -49.49 -83.81 -20.00
CA THR A 48 -50.90 -83.39 -19.89
C THR A 48 -51.90 -84.50 -20.27
N ALA A 49 -51.57 -85.34 -21.26
CA ALA A 49 -52.41 -86.46 -21.67
C ALA A 49 -52.39 -87.58 -20.61
N ASP A 50 -51.23 -87.84 -20.02
CA ASP A 50 -51.06 -88.75 -18.88
C ASP A 50 -51.85 -88.22 -17.66
N LEU A 51 -51.90 -86.90 -17.44
CA LEU A 51 -52.76 -86.27 -16.41
C LEU A 51 -54.27 -86.41 -16.71
N GLU A 52 -54.70 -86.35 -17.98
CA GLU A 52 -56.10 -86.56 -18.39
C GLU A 52 -56.54 -88.02 -18.27
N ASP A 53 -55.65 -88.98 -18.48
CA ASP A 53 -55.89 -90.43 -18.30
C ASP A 53 -55.72 -90.90 -16.83
N GLY A 54 -55.57 -89.95 -15.89
CA GLY A 54 -55.44 -90.24 -14.45
C GLY A 54 -54.10 -90.86 -14.06
N ALA A 55 -53.10 -90.83 -14.93
CA ALA A 55 -51.73 -91.16 -14.56
C ALA A 55 -51.16 -89.99 -13.74
N ALA A 56 -50.73 -90.31 -12.52
CA ALA A 56 -50.10 -89.35 -11.63
C ALA A 56 -48.93 -88.65 -12.36
N PRO A 57 -48.72 -87.33 -12.14
CA PRO A 57 -47.57 -86.64 -12.69
C PRO A 57 -46.29 -87.41 -12.33
N PRO A 58 -45.25 -87.39 -13.18
CA PRO A 58 -43.99 -88.00 -12.82
C PRO A 58 -43.51 -87.34 -11.51
N ALA A 59 -43.00 -88.16 -10.59
CA ALA A 59 -42.72 -87.72 -9.22
C ALA A 59 -41.79 -86.48 -9.14
N ASP A 60 -41.00 -86.26 -10.18
CA ASP A 60 -40.09 -85.13 -10.36
C ASP A 60 -40.79 -83.79 -10.68
N ALA A 61 -41.94 -83.76 -11.35
CA ALA A 61 -42.65 -82.53 -11.70
C ALA A 61 -43.32 -81.88 -10.47
N ALA A 62 -43.89 -82.68 -9.57
CA ALA A 62 -44.43 -82.21 -8.30
C ALA A 62 -43.32 -81.64 -7.39
N ASP A 63 -42.14 -82.26 -7.41
CA ASP A 63 -40.96 -81.80 -6.66
C ASP A 63 -40.40 -80.46 -7.20
N VAL A 64 -40.46 -80.24 -8.52
CA VAL A 64 -40.05 -78.97 -9.13
C VAL A 64 -40.99 -77.84 -8.76
N GLU A 65 -42.31 -78.07 -8.80
CA GLU A 65 -43.31 -77.07 -8.43
C GLU A 65 -43.15 -76.63 -6.97
N GLU A 66 -42.96 -77.57 -6.05
CA GLU A 66 -42.76 -77.27 -4.64
C GLU A 66 -41.45 -76.51 -4.39
N ARG A 67 -40.37 -76.85 -5.09
CA ARG A 67 -39.09 -76.14 -4.98
C ARG A 67 -39.16 -74.71 -5.52
N VAL A 68 -39.85 -74.51 -6.65
CA VAL A 68 -40.09 -73.17 -7.20
C VAL A 68 -40.96 -72.34 -6.27
N ARG A 69 -42.02 -72.94 -5.70
CA ARG A 69 -42.88 -72.29 -4.70
C ARG A 69 -42.08 -71.89 -3.46
N ALA A 70 -41.22 -72.76 -2.96
CA ALA A 70 -40.35 -72.49 -1.82
C ALA A 70 -39.38 -71.34 -2.11
N GLU A 71 -38.70 -71.35 -3.26
CA GLU A 71 -37.77 -70.28 -3.66
C GLU A 71 -38.49 -68.94 -3.86
N LEU A 72 -39.66 -68.94 -4.51
CA LEU A 72 -40.47 -67.73 -4.68
C LEU A 72 -40.92 -67.17 -3.33
N LYS A 73 -41.33 -68.04 -2.40
CA LYS A 73 -41.67 -67.62 -1.04
C LYS A 73 -40.46 -67.00 -0.33
N ASP A 74 -39.31 -67.64 -0.40
CA ASP A 74 -38.07 -67.13 0.18
C ASP A 74 -37.67 -65.76 -0.40
N ARG A 75 -37.85 -65.56 -1.71
CA ARG A 75 -37.61 -64.29 -2.39
C ARG A 75 -38.61 -63.20 -1.98
N LEU A 76 -39.89 -63.53 -1.87
CA LEU A 76 -40.93 -62.61 -1.39
C LEU A 76 -40.66 -62.21 0.06
N ASP A 77 -40.37 -63.17 0.94
CA ASP A 77 -40.04 -62.90 2.35
C ASP A 77 -38.79 -62.00 2.49
N ARG A 78 -37.82 -62.11 1.57
CA ARG A 78 -36.66 -61.19 1.53
C ARG A 78 -37.07 -59.79 1.04
N GLN A 79 -37.85 -59.71 -0.04
CA GLN A 79 -38.34 -58.42 -0.55
C GLN A 79 -39.18 -57.69 0.49
N ASP A 80 -40.04 -58.39 1.23
CA ASP A 80 -40.86 -57.79 2.29
C ASP A 80 -39.97 -57.18 3.39
N ARG A 81 -38.92 -57.89 3.83
CA ARG A 81 -37.96 -57.35 4.80
C ARG A 81 -37.19 -56.12 4.28
N ASP A 82 -36.83 -56.13 3.00
CA ASP A 82 -36.13 -55.02 2.36
C ASP A 82 -37.05 -53.79 2.23
N ILE A 83 -38.33 -54.01 1.89
CA ILE A 83 -39.37 -52.98 1.84
C ILE A 83 -39.56 -52.37 3.22
N GLU A 84 -39.77 -53.19 4.25
CA GLU A 84 -39.94 -52.70 5.63
C GLU A 84 -38.71 -51.91 6.10
N THR A 85 -37.51 -52.36 5.74
CA THR A 85 -36.26 -51.66 6.09
C THR A 85 -36.13 -50.32 5.37
N THR A 86 -36.55 -50.26 4.11
CA THR A 86 -36.56 -49.01 3.34
C THR A 86 -37.61 -48.06 3.87
N GLN A 87 -38.80 -48.55 4.24
CA GLN A 87 -39.86 -47.75 4.85
C GLN A 87 -39.40 -47.12 6.16
N ARG A 88 -38.80 -47.90 7.08
CA ARG A 88 -38.24 -47.35 8.33
C ARG A 88 -37.22 -46.25 8.07
N ARG A 89 -36.35 -46.42 7.06
CA ARG A 89 -35.36 -45.38 6.69
C ARG A 89 -36.01 -44.13 6.10
N ILE A 90 -37.12 -44.27 5.38
CA ILE A 90 -37.88 -43.13 4.86
C ILE A 90 -38.51 -42.40 6.04
N ASP A 91 -39.19 -43.10 6.94
CA ASP A 91 -39.81 -42.53 8.13
C ASP A 91 -38.78 -41.77 8.98
N ASP A 92 -37.61 -42.37 9.23
CA ASP A 92 -36.51 -41.73 9.96
C ASP A 92 -36.02 -40.45 9.23
N LEU A 93 -35.89 -40.49 7.90
CA LEU A 93 -35.44 -39.32 7.12
C LEU A 93 -36.48 -38.21 7.10
N GLU A 94 -37.77 -38.57 7.04
CA GLU A 94 -38.87 -37.62 7.09
C GLU A 94 -38.91 -36.91 8.45
N GLU A 95 -38.79 -37.66 9.55
CA GLU A 95 -38.71 -37.10 10.91
C GLU A 95 -37.52 -36.15 11.07
N ASN A 96 -36.31 -36.59 10.66
CA ASN A 96 -35.11 -35.75 10.72
C ASN A 96 -35.24 -34.48 9.87
N LEU A 97 -35.83 -34.57 8.68
CA LEU A 97 -36.03 -33.43 7.80
C LEU A 97 -37.01 -32.42 8.41
N GLU A 98 -38.10 -32.89 9.02
CA GLU A 98 -39.06 -32.02 9.70
C GLU A 98 -38.41 -31.28 10.89
N GLU A 99 -37.61 -31.97 11.68
CA GLU A 99 -36.84 -31.38 12.79
C GLU A 99 -35.83 -30.33 12.29
N ASP A 100 -35.05 -30.65 11.26
CA ASP A 100 -34.05 -29.76 10.68
C ASP A 100 -34.67 -28.51 10.07
N LEU A 101 -35.80 -28.65 9.38
CA LEU A 101 -36.52 -27.52 8.79
C LEU A 101 -37.05 -26.57 9.88
N GLU A 102 -37.58 -27.11 10.97
CA GLU A 102 -38.04 -26.29 12.10
C GLU A 102 -36.85 -25.63 12.82
N ALA A 103 -35.72 -26.31 12.98
CA ALA A 103 -34.50 -25.73 13.54
C ALA A 103 -33.95 -24.58 12.67
N LEU A 104 -33.88 -24.78 11.35
CA LEU A 104 -33.46 -23.75 10.39
C LEU A 104 -34.41 -22.56 10.39
N ARG A 105 -35.73 -22.80 10.42
CA ARG A 105 -36.74 -21.76 10.52
C ARG A 105 -36.53 -20.92 11.78
N ASN A 106 -36.37 -21.56 12.94
CA ASN A 106 -36.12 -20.86 14.19
C ASN A 106 -34.83 -20.04 14.12
N ARG A 107 -33.78 -20.57 13.52
CA ARG A 107 -32.51 -19.85 13.34
C ARG A 107 -32.65 -18.63 12.43
N VAL A 108 -33.37 -18.77 11.31
CA VAL A 108 -33.63 -17.66 10.39
C VAL A 108 -34.47 -16.57 11.05
N LEU A 109 -35.49 -16.96 11.83
CA LEU A 109 -36.30 -16.00 12.61
C LEU A 109 -35.45 -15.26 13.64
N GLN A 110 -34.59 -15.96 14.39
CA GLN A 110 -33.63 -15.34 15.31
C GLN A 110 -32.70 -14.35 14.58
N LEU A 111 -32.15 -14.74 13.42
CA LEU A 111 -31.26 -13.88 12.65
C LEU A 111 -32.00 -12.65 12.12
N ARG A 112 -33.21 -12.84 11.59
CA ARG A 112 -34.09 -11.74 11.16
C ARG A 112 -34.31 -10.78 12.31
N ASP A 113 -34.65 -11.28 13.50
CA ASP A 113 -34.95 -10.44 14.65
C ASP A 113 -33.70 -9.72 15.16
N ALA A 114 -32.54 -10.37 15.16
CA ALA A 114 -31.26 -9.73 15.49
C ALA A 114 -30.87 -8.63 14.49
N LEU A 115 -31.00 -8.89 13.18
CA LEU A 115 -30.78 -7.89 12.14
C LEU A 115 -31.80 -6.77 12.22
N ARG A 116 -33.06 -7.09 12.48
CA ARG A 116 -34.15 -6.13 12.62
C ARG A 116 -34.00 -5.27 13.86
N ASN A 117 -33.43 -5.76 14.95
CA ASN A 117 -33.06 -4.93 16.10
C ASN A 117 -31.89 -4.01 15.75
N ARG A 118 -30.87 -4.55 15.07
CA ARG A 118 -29.69 -3.78 14.64
C ARG A 118 -29.95 -2.76 13.53
N ALA A 119 -31.03 -2.92 12.76
CA ALA A 119 -31.49 -1.97 11.74
C ALA A 119 -32.62 -1.06 12.25
N MET A 120 -33.56 -1.64 13.02
CA MET A 120 -34.27 -1.05 14.18
C MET A 120 -33.78 0.28 14.67
N GLU A 121 -32.65 0.12 15.34
CA GLU A 121 -31.87 1.20 15.81
C GLU A 121 -31.04 1.64 14.60
N ASP A 122 -31.52 2.66 13.89
CA ASP A 122 -30.63 3.62 13.23
C ASP A 122 -29.76 4.23 14.34
N HIS A 123 -28.84 3.44 14.90
CA HIS A 123 -27.93 3.94 15.89
C HIS A 123 -26.97 4.83 15.12
N THR A 124 -27.19 6.13 15.22
CA THR A 124 -26.10 7.08 15.07
C THR A 124 -25.01 6.61 16.03
N HIS A 125 -23.94 6.07 15.48
CA HIS A 125 -22.79 5.67 16.29
C HIS A 125 -22.26 6.95 16.94
N GLU A 126 -22.57 7.14 18.22
CA GLU A 126 -22.15 8.33 18.98
C GLU A 126 -20.64 8.54 18.87
N ASP A 127 -19.87 7.44 18.81
CA ASP A 127 -18.43 7.46 18.54
C ASP A 127 -18.07 8.04 17.17
N VAL A 128 -18.83 7.72 16.12
CA VAL A 128 -18.61 8.25 14.76
C VAL A 128 -19.00 9.72 14.68
N THR A 129 -20.11 10.11 15.32
CA THR A 129 -20.50 11.52 15.43
C THR A 129 -19.44 12.31 16.19
N ARG A 130 -19.01 11.82 17.36
CA ARG A 130 -17.94 12.44 18.16
C ARG A 130 -16.62 12.53 17.39
N LEU A 131 -16.28 11.50 16.60
CA LEU A 131 -15.09 11.52 15.77
C LEU A 131 -15.21 12.56 14.65
N THR A 132 -16.40 12.69 14.05
CA THR A 132 -16.68 13.70 13.03
C THR A 132 -16.55 15.10 13.62
N ASP A 133 -17.17 15.36 14.77
CA ASP A 133 -17.06 16.63 15.48
C ASP A 133 -15.59 16.96 15.81
N HIS A 134 -14.82 15.98 16.26
CA HIS A 134 -13.40 16.18 16.57
C HIS A 134 -12.54 16.47 15.33
N VAL A 135 -12.89 15.88 14.18
CA VAL A 135 -12.23 16.18 12.90
C VAL A 135 -12.56 17.59 12.43
N ASP A 136 -13.81 18.04 12.60
CA ASP A 136 -14.22 19.40 12.26
C ASP A 136 -13.57 20.46 13.16
N ASP A 137 -13.45 20.17 14.46
CA ASP A 137 -12.69 21.01 15.41
C ASP A 137 -11.21 21.10 15.00
N LEU A 138 -10.56 19.95 14.72
CA LEU A 138 -9.16 19.93 14.31
C LEU A 138 -8.91 20.63 12.97
N ALA A 139 -9.85 20.53 12.04
CA ALA A 139 -9.81 21.26 10.77
C ALA A 139 -9.89 22.78 10.98
N SER A 140 -10.70 23.21 11.95
CA SER A 140 -10.80 24.62 12.34
C SER A 140 -9.51 25.12 12.99
N ASP A 141 -8.97 24.37 13.96
CA ASP A 141 -7.69 24.69 14.62
C ASP A 141 -6.52 24.78 13.61
N LEU A 142 -6.50 23.88 12.62
CA LEU A 142 -5.49 23.91 11.56
C LEU A 142 -5.64 25.15 10.65
N GLY A 143 -6.88 25.59 10.40
CA GLY A 143 -7.18 26.82 9.69
C GLY A 143 -6.64 28.04 10.42
N ASP A 144 -6.92 28.15 11.72
CA ASP A 144 -6.45 29.25 12.57
C ASP A 144 -4.90 29.27 12.64
N LEU A 145 -4.27 28.11 12.83
CA LEU A 145 -2.81 28.01 12.86
C LEU A 145 -2.20 28.41 11.51
N SER A 146 -2.81 28.01 10.39
CA SER A 146 -2.37 28.43 9.06
C SER A 146 -2.44 29.94 8.88
N MET A 147 -3.50 30.59 9.38
CA MET A 147 -3.61 32.05 9.33
C MET A 147 -2.53 32.72 10.16
N SER A 148 -2.28 32.22 11.39
CA SER A 148 -1.20 32.74 12.23
C SER A 148 0.17 32.58 11.59
N VAL A 149 0.45 31.46 10.91
CA VAL A 149 1.72 31.26 10.21
C VAL A 149 1.89 32.30 9.09
N THR A 150 0.85 32.55 8.29
CA THR A 150 0.91 33.57 7.23
C THR A 150 1.11 34.97 7.81
N GLU A 151 0.43 35.32 8.91
CA GLU A 151 0.63 36.60 9.60
C GLU A 151 2.08 36.75 10.11
N LEU A 152 2.64 35.69 10.70
CA LEU A 152 4.04 35.68 11.12
C LEU A 152 5.00 35.84 9.93
N GLU A 153 4.72 35.21 8.78
CA GLU A 153 5.53 35.35 7.57
C GLU A 153 5.54 36.80 7.06
N ASP A 154 4.38 37.47 7.08
CA ASP A 154 4.26 38.89 6.73
C ASP A 154 5.03 39.78 7.72
N ASP A 155 4.87 39.55 9.02
CA ASP A 155 5.63 40.26 10.07
C ASP A 155 7.14 40.09 9.91
N PHE A 156 7.61 38.88 9.56
CA PHE A 156 9.04 38.64 9.29
C PHE A 156 9.53 39.44 8.08
N ALA A 157 8.75 39.50 7.00
CA ALA A 157 9.11 40.28 5.82
C ALA A 157 9.19 41.79 6.11
N ASP A 158 8.29 42.30 6.96
CA ASP A 158 8.30 43.69 7.43
C ASP A 158 9.56 43.97 8.27
N VAL A 159 9.88 43.08 9.22
CA VAL A 159 11.12 43.19 10.03
C VAL A 159 12.37 43.16 9.15
N GLU A 160 12.44 42.28 8.14
CA GLU A 160 13.56 42.25 7.21
C GLU A 160 13.71 43.58 6.44
N THR A 161 12.60 44.19 6.05
CA THR A 161 12.58 45.50 5.38
C THR A 161 13.06 46.62 6.29
N GLU A 162 12.65 46.62 7.55
CA GLU A 162 13.14 47.55 8.56
C GLU A 162 14.64 47.37 8.81
N LEU A 163 15.12 46.12 8.90
CA LEU A 163 16.54 45.81 9.08
C LEU A 163 17.39 46.26 7.88
N ASP A 164 16.94 46.10 6.64
CA ASP A 164 17.64 46.63 5.46
C ASP A 164 17.71 48.17 5.51
N THR A 165 16.62 48.80 5.93
CA THR A 165 16.56 50.26 6.09
C THR A 165 17.54 50.73 7.15
N LEU A 166 17.57 50.09 8.32
CA LEU A 166 18.50 50.39 9.40
C LEU A 166 19.95 50.13 8.97
N ALA A 167 20.22 49.03 8.28
CA ALA A 167 21.55 48.73 7.73
C ALA A 167 22.01 49.82 6.76
N ARG A 168 21.12 50.31 5.89
CA ARG A 168 21.41 51.40 4.96
C ARG A 168 21.68 52.73 5.66
N VAL A 169 20.95 53.03 6.74
CA VAL A 169 21.20 54.21 7.58
C VAL A 169 22.54 54.08 8.30
N ALA A 170 22.84 52.92 8.88
CA ALA A 170 24.11 52.66 9.56
C ALA A 170 25.31 52.82 8.61
N VAL A 171 25.23 52.27 7.39
CA VAL A 171 26.27 52.45 6.36
C VAL A 171 26.42 53.92 5.96
N ARG A 172 25.31 54.69 5.88
CA ARG A 172 25.37 56.13 5.58
C ARG A 172 26.05 56.91 6.70
N LEU A 173 25.72 56.64 7.96
CA LEU A 173 26.32 57.30 9.12
C LEU A 173 27.80 56.96 9.24
N GLN A 174 28.18 55.70 9.05
CA GLN A 174 29.58 55.28 9.04
C GLN A 174 30.38 56.02 7.95
N ARG A 175 29.84 56.10 6.73
CA ARG A 175 30.46 56.88 5.64
C ARG A 175 30.49 58.38 5.90
N GLN A 176 29.53 58.91 6.66
CA GLN A 176 29.52 60.31 7.05
C GLN A 176 30.61 60.57 8.09
N ASP A 177 30.79 59.71 9.07
CA ASP A 177 31.87 59.81 10.06
C ASP A 177 33.26 59.72 9.40
N ASP A 178 33.44 58.81 8.43
CA ASP A 178 34.65 58.74 7.59
C ASP A 178 34.88 60.04 6.77
N LYS A 179 33.79 60.74 6.40
CA LYS A 179 33.84 62.03 5.70
C LYS A 179 33.93 63.24 6.65
N ASP A 180 33.51 63.11 7.89
CA ASP A 180 33.62 64.13 8.93
C ASP A 180 34.93 64.00 9.72
N GLY A 181 35.77 63.01 9.39
CA GLY A 181 37.21 63.04 9.66
C GLY A 181 37.73 64.43 9.33
N THR A 182 37.92 65.24 10.38
CA THR A 182 38.16 66.68 10.26
C THR A 182 39.43 66.89 9.43
N GLU A 183 39.60 68.01 8.71
CA GLU A 183 40.85 68.28 7.97
C GLU A 183 42.13 67.93 8.77
N PRO A 184 42.22 68.22 10.08
CA PRO A 184 43.33 67.81 10.93
C PRO A 184 43.58 66.29 11.00
N ASN A 185 42.53 65.46 11.01
CA ASN A 185 42.67 64.00 11.03
C ASN A 185 43.19 63.46 9.70
N ARG A 186 42.72 64.04 8.58
CA ARG A 186 43.25 63.68 7.25
C ARG A 186 44.71 64.06 7.09
N GLU A 187 45.09 65.22 7.63
CA GLU A 187 46.46 65.70 7.62
C GLU A 187 47.38 64.84 8.49
N LEU A 188 46.90 64.47 9.68
CA LEU A 188 47.56 63.51 10.56
C LEU A 188 47.75 62.14 9.90
N ASP A 189 46.74 61.62 9.20
CA ASP A 189 46.83 60.34 8.49
C ASP A 189 47.80 60.41 7.31
N ARG A 190 47.83 61.53 6.57
CA ARG A 190 48.84 61.77 5.52
C ARG A 190 50.25 61.82 6.10
N LEU A 191 50.45 62.48 7.24
CA LEU A 191 51.73 62.54 7.95
C LEU A 191 52.18 61.15 8.41
N ARG A 192 51.29 60.37 9.05
CA ARG A 192 51.57 58.99 9.47
C ARG A 192 51.89 58.09 8.28
N GLN A 193 51.16 58.22 7.17
CA GLN A 193 51.41 57.45 5.95
C GLN A 193 52.74 57.85 5.28
N ALA A 194 53.09 59.13 5.28
CA ALA A 194 54.38 59.62 4.80
C ALA A 194 55.54 59.09 5.66
N ALA A 195 55.38 59.09 6.99
CA ALA A 195 56.33 58.54 7.95
C ALA A 195 56.55 57.04 7.75
N ASN A 196 55.46 56.25 7.63
CA ASN A 196 55.53 54.82 7.34
C ASN A 196 56.24 54.54 6.01
N ARG A 197 55.94 55.29 4.93
CA ARG A 197 56.63 55.14 3.63
C ARG A 197 58.12 55.44 3.71
N LYS A 198 58.52 56.37 4.58
CA LYS A 198 59.91 56.79 4.79
C LYS A 198 60.62 55.97 5.87
N GLY A 199 59.93 55.02 6.53
CA GLY A 199 60.48 54.17 7.60
C GLY A 199 60.78 54.91 8.91
N VAL A 200 60.09 56.03 9.16
CA VAL A 200 60.35 56.92 10.31
C VAL A 200 59.25 56.73 11.35
N THR A 201 59.62 56.33 12.56
CA THR A 201 58.69 56.22 13.72
C THR A 201 58.81 57.42 14.67
N GLU A 202 60.00 58.02 14.74
CA GLU A 202 60.31 59.18 15.58
C GLU A 202 60.94 60.29 14.74
N ALA A 203 60.49 61.53 14.95
CA ALA A 203 61.04 62.69 14.28
C ALA A 203 61.20 63.88 15.23
N SER A 204 62.25 64.67 15.01
CA SER A 204 62.51 65.88 15.79
C SER A 204 61.65 67.05 15.30
N CYS A 205 61.02 67.75 16.23
CA CYS A 205 60.32 69.00 15.95
C CYS A 205 61.32 70.13 15.65
N PRO A 206 61.10 70.97 14.62
CA PRO A 206 62.00 72.08 14.30
C PRO A 206 61.98 73.22 15.32
N ASP A 207 60.88 73.42 16.07
CA ASP A 207 60.71 74.56 16.98
C ASP A 207 61.23 74.30 18.40
N CYS A 208 61.02 73.09 18.91
CA CYS A 208 61.39 72.72 20.29
C CYS A 208 62.46 71.63 20.37
N GLU A 209 62.92 71.11 19.22
CA GLU A 209 63.96 70.08 19.08
C GLU A 209 63.68 68.74 19.80
N GLN A 210 62.49 68.56 20.37
CA GLN A 210 62.09 67.32 21.03
C GLN A 210 61.72 66.24 20.01
N SER A 211 62.06 64.98 20.33
CA SER A 211 61.67 63.80 19.54
C SER A 211 60.20 63.48 19.78
N VAL A 212 59.44 63.35 18.70
CA VAL A 212 58.01 63.08 18.71
C VAL A 212 57.74 61.76 18.00
N SER A 213 56.94 60.90 18.63
CA SER A 213 56.48 59.62 18.06
C SER A 213 55.28 59.86 17.13
N ILE A 214 55.53 59.82 15.82
CA ILE A 214 54.50 60.08 14.79
C ILE A 214 53.28 59.13 14.91
N PRO A 215 53.43 57.82 15.22
CA PRO A 215 52.28 56.92 15.38
C PRO A 215 51.33 57.26 16.54
N LEU A 216 51.79 58.03 17.53
CA LEU A 216 51.03 58.34 18.75
C LEU A 216 50.41 59.74 18.75
N LEU A 217 50.63 60.51 17.68
CA LEU A 217 50.01 61.82 17.52
C LEU A 217 48.50 61.69 17.39
N THR A 218 47.72 62.44 18.17
CA THR A 218 46.25 62.46 18.07
C THR A 218 45.76 63.61 17.18
N GLU A 219 46.62 64.61 16.92
CA GLU A 219 46.37 65.81 16.11
C GLU A 219 47.64 66.11 15.26
N PRO A 220 47.56 66.86 14.15
CA PRO A 220 48.70 67.23 13.31
C PRO A 220 49.53 68.37 13.94
N ALA A 221 49.81 68.28 15.23
CA ALA A 221 50.59 69.27 15.97
C ALA A 221 51.60 68.59 16.91
N CYS A 222 52.70 69.28 17.19
CA CYS A 222 53.70 68.80 18.13
C CYS A 222 53.11 68.79 19.56
N PRO A 223 53.14 67.64 20.28
CA PRO A 223 52.56 67.52 21.62
C PRO A 223 53.28 68.35 22.68
N HIS A 224 54.48 68.85 22.38
CA HIS A 224 55.30 69.60 23.32
C HIS A 224 55.21 71.12 23.18
N CYS A 225 55.06 71.63 21.96
CA CYS A 225 55.00 73.07 21.70
C CYS A 225 53.74 73.53 20.94
N GLY A 226 52.90 72.60 20.48
CA GLY A 226 51.68 72.90 19.73
C GLY A 226 51.90 73.36 18.28
N ALA A 227 53.13 73.32 17.77
CA ALA A 227 53.41 73.69 16.38
C ALA A 227 52.74 72.73 15.38
N GLU A 228 52.05 73.27 14.38
CA GLU A 228 51.40 72.48 13.31
C GLU A 228 52.44 71.79 12.42
N VAL A 229 52.17 70.55 12.03
CA VAL A 229 53.09 69.67 11.31
C VAL A 229 52.39 69.06 10.10
N ARG A 230 53.03 69.15 8.93
CA ARG A 230 52.46 68.65 7.66
C ARG A 230 53.11 67.41 7.07
N ASP A 231 54.44 67.30 7.14
CA ASP A 231 55.19 66.17 6.56
C ASP A 231 56.42 65.87 7.42
N VAL A 232 57.13 64.81 7.06
CA VAL A 232 58.37 64.37 7.67
C VAL A 232 59.44 64.20 6.60
N THR A 233 60.61 64.77 6.81
CA THR A 233 61.78 64.62 5.92
C THR A 233 62.82 63.75 6.60
N THR A 234 63.64 63.04 5.84
CA THR A 234 64.80 62.33 6.37
C THR A 234 66.04 63.13 6.04
N THR A 235 66.88 63.40 7.04
CA THR A 235 68.15 64.12 6.81
C THR A 235 69.31 63.18 7.16
N GLY A 236 70.08 62.78 6.15
CA GLY A 236 71.33 62.04 6.33
C GLY A 236 71.45 60.73 5.54
N VAL A 237 72.70 60.30 5.35
CA VAL A 237 73.11 59.08 4.62
C VAL A 237 72.73 57.79 5.38
N VAL A 238 72.23 57.91 6.62
CA VAL A 238 71.70 56.83 7.45
C VAL A 238 70.24 57.14 7.76
N LEU A 239 69.34 56.29 7.30
CA LEU A 239 67.89 56.49 7.14
C LEU A 239 67.07 56.64 8.46
N THR A 240 67.67 57.00 9.59
CA THR A 240 67.02 56.86 10.91
C THR A 240 66.62 58.17 11.59
N GLN A 241 67.01 59.34 11.06
CA GLN A 241 66.65 60.63 11.66
C GLN A 241 65.62 61.37 10.82
N GLY A 242 64.37 61.33 11.27
CA GLY A 242 63.27 62.10 10.73
C GLY A 242 63.23 63.52 11.31
N LYS A 243 62.87 64.51 10.49
CA LYS A 243 62.59 65.88 10.93
C LYS A 243 61.21 66.29 10.44
N LEU A 244 60.38 66.79 11.35
CA LEU A 244 59.04 67.28 11.04
C LEU A 244 59.13 68.61 10.27
N THR A 245 58.20 68.83 9.34
CA THR A 245 58.12 70.08 8.57
C THR A 245 56.84 70.84 8.87
N ARG A 246 56.96 72.16 8.97
CA ARG A 246 55.83 73.08 9.12
C ARG A 246 54.99 73.11 7.84
N PRO A 247 53.69 73.43 7.90
CA PRO A 247 52.98 73.97 6.74
C PRO A 247 53.78 75.10 6.11
N ASP A 248 53.97 75.07 4.78
CA ASP A 248 54.65 76.15 4.04
C ASP A 248 54.05 77.51 4.44
N SER A 249 54.76 78.27 5.27
CA SER A 249 54.60 79.71 5.36
C SER A 249 55.39 80.29 4.20
N ASP A 250 54.67 80.82 3.21
CA ASP A 250 55.14 81.76 2.20
C ASP A 250 55.96 81.19 1.02
N LYS A 251 55.30 81.18 -0.14
CA LYS A 251 55.91 81.78 -1.34
C LYS A 251 55.16 83.07 -1.60
N GLU A 252 55.58 84.14 -0.94
CA GLU A 252 55.43 85.49 -1.51
C GLU A 252 56.24 85.48 -2.81
N ASP A 253 55.57 85.57 -3.97
CA ASP A 253 56.24 85.90 -5.22
C ASP A 253 56.73 87.35 -5.12
N PRO A 254 58.04 87.62 -5.21
CA PRO A 254 58.54 88.98 -5.23
C PRO A 254 58.40 89.56 -6.64
N ASP A 255 57.67 90.68 -6.72
CA ASP A 255 57.84 91.81 -7.64
C ASP A 255 58.20 91.48 -9.11
N GLU A 256 57.19 91.44 -9.99
CA GLU A 256 57.38 91.86 -11.38
C GLU A 256 57.25 93.40 -11.43
N GLU A 257 58.41 94.06 -11.43
CA GLU A 257 58.57 95.46 -11.82
C GLU A 257 58.07 95.65 -13.27
N ASP A 258 57.09 96.53 -13.46
CA ASP A 258 56.78 97.17 -14.74
C ASP A 258 58.01 97.95 -15.25
N PRO A 259 58.43 97.76 -16.51
CA PRO A 259 59.19 98.77 -17.24
C PRO A 259 58.34 99.37 -18.37
N ASP A 260 57.92 100.61 -18.16
CA ASP A 260 57.65 101.69 -19.13
C ASP A 260 57.37 101.32 -20.62
N GLU A 261 56.12 101.51 -21.07
CA GLU A 261 55.72 102.43 -22.18
C GLU A 261 54.19 102.53 -22.36
#